data_AF-F6D5I5-F1
#
_entry.id   AF-F6D5I5-F1
#
_cell.length_a   1.000
_cell.length_b   1.000
_cell.length_c   1.000
_cell.angle_alpha   90.00
_cell.angle_beta   90.00
_cell.angle_gamma   90.00
#
_symmetry.space_group_name_H-M   'P 1'
#
loop_
_entity.id
_entity.type
_entity.pdbx_description
1 polymer ?
#
loop_
_entity_poly.entity_id
_entity_poly.type
_entity_poly.pdbx_seq_one_letter_code
_entity_poly.pdbx_strand_id
1 'polypeptide(L)'
;MIKLIAFDLDNVLIDGEAIDEIGKLMGVEAKISEITKKAMEGDLDFETALKERITLLKGASVDEIKEAVYKIPLMEGASETIAELKKRGYKIAVITGSFEIIADRMKNELNMDYAFSNVLHEEDGKLTGEVSGPLVTGSKADVLKEILEMEKISAEEAAAVGDGANDISMLQEAGMGIAFDAKPVVKEIADVVVEKRDLKELLTVFKAEEDKVEETVETSPEETTESTELAETESTELAETKSTELAETKSTELAETKSTELAKTEKETEEPKSHEKSPYAGKNFKELLKDKKELEKKLKEFTKERDELNEKAREHKHLRDDLNNSIKENLDKALKYRDERDQINKEVKKYKKLRDETNQKLKKMEWASGRREILQAQNEIEKLEKTIETKVLDMKKENELVKKATDLRKELKGMHEDEETRTEAQELRTASEEHHAKVVELSDKAQETHENMIEYFRRIDEIRVKADDAHNEFMETRQKASEKHESVKAIFSEIKKVNKALDKTKSKERNTEHEASKKKNMAEKEIAQDLFEKFKKGKKLSTDELRLLQKHNIV
;
A
#
# COMPACT_ATOMS: atom_id res chain seq x y z
N MET A 1 16.08 22.21 -12.11
CA MET A 1 16.04 22.92 -10.81
C MET A 1 14.59 23.16 -10.47
N ILE A 2 14.17 22.79 -9.26
CA ILE A 2 12.79 23.00 -8.81
C ILE A 2 12.49 24.52 -8.75
N LYS A 3 11.29 24.91 -9.16
CA LYS A 3 10.80 26.30 -9.18
C LYS A 3 9.49 26.47 -8.42
N LEU A 4 8.69 25.41 -8.30
CA LEU A 4 7.41 25.42 -7.61
C LEU A 4 7.34 24.27 -6.60
N ILE A 5 6.77 24.55 -5.42
CA ILE A 5 6.52 23.54 -4.39
C ILE A 5 5.03 23.60 -4.02
N ALA A 6 4.33 22.50 -4.24
CA ALA A 6 2.94 22.31 -3.84
C ALA A 6 2.87 21.53 -2.52
N PHE A 7 2.05 22.01 -1.59
CA PHE A 7 1.86 21.40 -0.27
C PHE A 7 0.41 20.96 -0.09
N ASP A 8 0.19 19.80 0.54
CA ASP A 8 -1.07 19.58 1.25
C ASP A 8 -1.16 20.50 2.48
N LEU A 9 -2.36 20.62 3.04
CA LEU A 9 -2.69 21.41 4.20
C LEU A 9 -2.80 20.55 5.45
N ASP A 10 -3.77 19.62 5.49
CA ASP A 10 -4.07 18.79 6.67
C ASP A 10 -2.86 17.88 6.95
N ASN A 11 -2.45 17.77 8.21
CA ASN A 11 -1.25 17.03 8.66
C ASN A 11 0.09 17.39 7.99
N VAL A 12 0.14 18.42 7.14
CA VAL A 12 1.37 18.90 6.49
C VAL A 12 1.67 20.34 6.89
N LEU A 13 0.83 21.32 6.51
CA LEU A 13 1.01 22.73 6.91
C LEU A 13 0.37 23.04 8.26
N ILE A 14 -0.66 22.30 8.64
CA ILE A 14 -1.29 22.35 9.95
C ILE A 14 -1.16 21.02 10.68
N ASP A 15 -1.10 21.08 12.00
CA ASP A 15 -1.05 19.88 12.84
C ASP A 15 -2.47 19.46 13.25
N GLY A 16 -3.15 18.80 12.32
CA GLY A 16 -4.51 18.26 12.47
C GLY A 16 -5.31 18.26 11.16
N GLU A 17 -6.57 17.83 11.24
CA GLU A 17 -7.54 17.85 10.14
C GLU A 17 -8.62 18.93 10.35
N ALA A 18 -8.80 19.81 9.38
CA ALA A 18 -9.73 20.94 9.47
C ALA A 18 -11.19 20.50 9.67
N ILE A 19 -11.61 19.42 8.99
CA ILE A 19 -12.98 18.93 9.04
C ILE A 19 -13.36 18.35 10.40
N ASP A 20 -12.40 17.74 11.09
CA ASP A 20 -12.61 17.15 12.42
C ASP A 20 -12.81 18.25 13.47
N GLU A 21 -12.07 19.34 13.38
CA GLU A 21 -12.23 20.50 14.28
C GLU A 21 -13.59 21.19 14.10
N ILE A 22 -14.07 21.29 12.86
CA ILE A 22 -15.43 21.76 12.60
C ILE A 22 -16.47 20.74 13.10
N GLY A 23 -16.18 19.45 12.97
CA GLY A 23 -16.98 18.36 13.51
C GLY A 23 -17.16 18.42 15.03
N LYS A 24 -16.10 18.76 15.76
CA LYS A 24 -16.09 18.95 17.22
C LYS A 24 -17.00 20.10 17.64
N LEU A 25 -16.93 21.24 16.93
CA LEU A 25 -17.82 22.38 17.15
C LEU A 25 -19.30 21.98 17.06
N MET A 26 -19.64 21.11 16.10
CA MET A 26 -21.01 20.65 15.84
C MET A 26 -21.41 19.40 16.64
N GLY A 27 -20.49 18.80 17.41
CA GLY A 27 -20.74 17.55 18.15
C GLY A 27 -21.00 16.34 17.25
N VAL A 28 -20.49 16.34 16.01
CA VAL A 28 -20.68 15.27 15.01
C VAL A 28 -19.39 14.51 14.68
N GLU A 29 -18.32 14.72 15.43
CA GLU A 29 -17.00 14.07 15.28
C GLU A 29 -17.10 12.55 15.09
N ALA A 30 -17.91 11.87 15.91
CA ALA A 30 -18.09 10.41 15.81
C ALA A 30 -18.66 9.97 14.44
N LYS A 31 -19.57 10.76 13.86
CA LYS A 31 -20.15 10.45 12.54
C LYS A 31 -19.16 10.73 11.40
N ILE A 32 -18.39 11.81 11.53
CA ILE A 32 -17.32 12.15 10.57
C ILE A 32 -16.25 11.06 10.56
N SER A 33 -15.86 10.59 11.74
CA SER A 33 -14.91 9.47 11.88
C SER A 33 -15.45 8.18 11.25
N GLU A 34 -16.74 7.86 11.43
CA GLU A 34 -17.37 6.70 10.81
C GLU A 34 -17.33 6.77 9.27
N ILE A 35 -17.67 7.94 8.69
CA ILE A 35 -17.64 8.13 7.23
C ILE A 35 -16.20 8.05 6.71
N THR A 36 -15.25 8.67 7.41
CA THR A 36 -13.81 8.65 7.04
C THR A 36 -13.26 7.23 7.07
N LYS A 37 -13.65 6.43 8.06
CA LYS A 37 -13.27 5.02 8.14
C LYS A 37 -13.80 4.22 6.93
N LYS A 38 -15.09 4.37 6.58
CA LYS A 38 -15.67 3.72 5.39
C LYS A 38 -14.95 4.13 4.11
N ALA A 39 -14.59 5.40 3.97
CA ALA A 39 -13.83 5.88 2.81
C ALA A 39 -12.42 5.26 2.74
N MET A 40 -11.73 5.13 3.88
CA MET A 40 -10.42 4.49 3.96
C MET A 40 -10.47 2.97 3.73
N GLU A 41 -11.57 2.32 4.11
CA GLU A 41 -11.83 0.89 3.85
C GLU A 41 -12.26 0.63 2.38
N GLY A 42 -12.49 1.68 1.59
CA GLY A 42 -12.91 1.59 0.19
C GLY A 42 -14.41 1.35 -0.01
N ASP A 43 -15.20 1.39 1.07
CA ASP A 43 -16.66 1.24 1.04
C ASP A 43 -17.37 2.48 0.47
N LEU A 44 -16.71 3.63 0.50
CA LEU A 44 -17.23 4.92 0.04
C LEU A 44 -16.19 5.63 -0.82
N ASP A 45 -16.57 6.11 -2.00
CA ASP A 45 -15.66 6.93 -2.82
C ASP A 45 -15.42 8.30 -2.15
N PHE A 46 -14.30 8.95 -2.50
CA PHE A 46 -13.88 10.21 -1.88
C PHE A 46 -14.92 11.33 -2.03
N GLU A 47 -15.55 11.45 -3.20
CA GLU A 47 -16.53 12.51 -3.47
C GLU A 47 -17.77 12.33 -2.60
N THR A 48 -18.29 11.09 -2.53
CA THR A 48 -19.41 10.74 -1.67
C THR A 48 -19.06 10.94 -0.19
N ALA A 49 -17.88 10.48 0.25
CA ALA A 49 -17.41 10.65 1.62
C ALA A 49 -17.26 12.11 2.03
N LEU A 50 -16.75 12.96 1.13
CA LEU A 50 -16.66 14.38 1.37
C LEU A 50 -18.06 14.99 1.51
N LYS A 51 -18.95 14.74 0.54
CA LYS A 51 -20.33 15.28 0.55
C LYS A 51 -21.12 14.87 1.79
N GLU A 52 -21.01 13.61 2.22
CA GLU A 52 -21.66 13.14 3.44
C GLU A 52 -21.13 13.85 4.68
N ARG A 53 -19.80 14.02 4.81
CA ARG A 53 -19.20 14.76 5.92
C ARG A 53 -19.66 16.23 5.92
N ILE A 54 -19.70 16.90 4.77
CA ILE A 54 -20.15 18.30 4.68
C ILE A 54 -21.63 18.44 5.02
N THR A 55 -22.46 17.47 4.61
CA THR A 55 -23.89 17.48 4.94
C THR A 55 -24.13 17.50 6.45
N LEU A 56 -23.27 16.85 7.24
CA LEU A 56 -23.34 16.86 8.72
C LEU A 56 -23.06 18.24 9.32
N LEU A 57 -22.35 19.11 8.59
CA LEU A 57 -21.97 20.45 9.03
C LEU A 57 -23.03 21.52 8.69
N LYS A 58 -24.13 21.12 8.04
CA LYS A 58 -25.22 22.04 7.68
C LYS A 58 -25.74 22.81 8.88
N GLY A 59 -25.82 24.13 8.74
CA GLY A 59 -26.31 25.05 9.76
C GLY A 59 -25.24 25.57 10.72
N ALA A 60 -23.99 25.09 10.62
CA ALA A 60 -22.87 25.62 11.37
C ALA A 60 -22.62 27.10 11.00
N SER A 61 -22.33 27.94 11.99
CA SER A 61 -21.98 29.35 11.75
C SER A 61 -20.59 29.45 11.13
N VAL A 62 -20.48 30.25 10.07
CA VAL A 62 -19.21 30.50 9.36
C VAL A 62 -18.19 31.18 10.29
N ASP A 63 -18.65 32.09 11.16
CA ASP A 63 -17.79 32.76 12.13
C ASP A 63 -17.24 31.78 13.18
N GLU A 64 -18.08 30.88 13.72
CA GLU A 64 -17.64 29.86 14.67
C GLU A 64 -16.68 28.85 14.03
N ILE A 65 -16.93 28.47 12.77
CA ILE A 65 -16.01 27.65 11.97
C ILE A 65 -14.67 28.36 11.83
N LYS A 66 -14.69 29.65 11.47
CA LYS A 66 -13.48 30.45 11.34
C LYS A 66 -12.71 30.49 12.66
N GLU A 67 -13.37 30.70 13.78
CA GLU A 67 -12.70 30.64 15.09
C GLU A 67 -12.13 29.27 15.42
N ALA A 68 -12.81 28.18 15.06
CA ALA A 68 -12.33 26.81 15.27
C ALA A 68 -11.08 26.53 14.43
N VAL A 69 -11.12 26.80 13.12
CA VAL A 69 -9.99 26.52 12.21
C VAL A 69 -8.78 27.41 12.47
N TYR A 70 -8.96 28.62 13.02
CA TYR A 70 -7.85 29.49 13.44
C TYR A 70 -7.14 29.02 14.72
N LYS A 71 -7.77 28.13 15.51
CA LYS A 71 -7.13 27.52 16.69
C LYS A 71 -6.21 26.36 16.33
N ILE A 72 -6.31 25.84 15.11
CA ILE A 72 -5.46 24.74 14.66
C ILE A 72 -4.01 25.25 14.56
N PRO A 73 -3.07 24.64 15.28
CA PRO A 73 -1.67 25.03 15.22
C PRO A 73 -1.09 24.77 13.84
N LEU A 74 -0.16 25.63 13.42
CA LEU A 74 0.70 25.33 12.27
C LEU A 74 1.61 24.15 12.61
N MET A 75 1.96 23.37 11.59
CA MET A 75 2.96 22.31 11.74
C MET A 75 4.28 22.88 12.24
N GLU A 76 5.00 22.12 13.06
CA GLU A 76 6.29 22.55 13.57
C GLU A 76 7.22 22.92 12.40
N GLY A 77 7.78 24.14 12.47
CA GLY A 77 8.68 24.66 11.44
C GLY A 77 8.01 25.16 10.16
N ALA A 78 6.68 25.15 10.04
CA ALA A 78 5.98 25.58 8.82
C ALA A 78 6.33 27.02 8.42
N SER A 79 6.18 27.96 9.35
CA SER A 79 6.42 29.38 9.09
C SER A 79 7.86 29.67 8.66
N GLU A 80 8.84 29.09 9.37
CA GLU A 80 10.25 29.28 9.05
C GLU A 80 10.61 28.62 7.71
N THR A 81 10.07 27.43 7.44
CA THR A 81 10.35 26.68 6.22
C THR A 81 9.79 27.38 5.00
N ILE A 82 8.51 27.78 5.01
CA ILE A 82 7.91 28.48 3.87
C ILE A 82 8.61 29.82 3.63
N ALA A 83 8.90 30.60 4.68
CA ALA A 83 9.59 31.87 4.54
C ALA A 83 10.99 31.71 3.89
N GLU A 84 11.75 30.69 4.30
CA GLU A 84 13.07 30.42 3.73
C GLU A 84 12.97 29.90 2.28
N LEU A 85 12.04 28.99 1.97
CA LEU A 85 11.81 28.53 0.59
C LEU A 85 11.42 29.68 -0.33
N LYS A 86 10.55 30.59 0.10
CA LYS A 86 10.22 31.79 -0.68
C LYS A 86 11.43 32.68 -0.90
N LYS A 87 12.30 32.84 0.10
CA LYS A 87 13.53 33.63 -0.02
C LYS A 87 14.52 33.03 -1.02
N ARG A 88 14.51 31.71 -1.20
CA ARG A 88 15.26 31.00 -2.24
C ARG A 88 14.65 31.11 -3.65
N GLY A 89 13.47 31.72 -3.77
CA GLY A 89 12.82 32.00 -5.05
C GLY A 89 11.80 30.96 -5.49
N TYR A 90 11.48 29.97 -4.63
CA TYR A 90 10.42 29.01 -4.92
C TYR A 90 9.04 29.69 -4.89
N LYS A 91 8.21 29.36 -5.88
CA LYS A 91 6.77 29.60 -5.83
C LYS A 91 6.12 28.54 -4.96
N ILE A 92 5.23 28.96 -4.07
CA ILE A 92 4.61 28.08 -3.09
C ILE A 92 3.10 28.03 -3.31
N ALA A 93 2.56 26.83 -3.46
CA ALA A 93 1.14 26.57 -3.59
C ALA A 93 0.64 25.66 -2.46
N VAL A 94 -0.58 25.90 -1.96
CA VAL A 94 -1.33 24.92 -1.18
C VAL A 94 -2.44 24.33 -2.05
N ILE A 95 -2.53 23.00 -2.11
CA ILE A 95 -3.56 22.26 -2.83
C ILE A 95 -4.20 21.29 -1.85
N THR A 96 -5.44 21.57 -1.45
CA THR A 96 -6.06 20.89 -0.32
C THR A 96 -7.51 20.49 -0.57
N GLY A 97 -7.88 19.28 -0.12
CA GLY A 97 -9.28 18.82 -0.13
C GLY A 97 -10.16 19.51 0.92
N SER A 98 -9.58 20.31 1.81
CA SER A 98 -10.27 21.10 2.83
C SER A 98 -10.90 22.36 2.20
N PHE A 99 -11.13 23.41 3.00
CA PHE A 99 -12.02 24.52 2.64
C PHE A 99 -11.29 25.85 2.48
N GLU A 100 -11.89 26.76 1.71
CA GLU A 100 -11.36 28.11 1.43
C GLU A 100 -10.91 28.84 2.70
N ILE A 101 -11.69 28.78 3.79
CA ILE A 101 -11.40 29.49 5.05
C ILE A 101 -10.01 29.14 5.60
N ILE A 102 -9.60 27.87 5.53
CA ILE A 102 -8.30 27.44 6.04
C ILE A 102 -7.19 27.55 5.00
N ALA A 103 -7.49 27.34 3.73
CA ALA A 103 -6.54 27.54 2.65
C ALA A 103 -6.11 29.02 2.56
N ASP A 104 -7.06 29.95 2.68
CA ASP A 104 -6.79 31.39 2.71
C ASP A 104 -6.04 31.80 3.97
N ARG A 105 -6.32 31.16 5.11
CA ARG A 105 -5.53 31.37 6.33
C ARG A 105 -4.06 31.03 6.05
N MET A 106 -3.77 29.86 5.48
CA MET A 106 -2.40 29.46 5.15
C MET A 106 -1.76 30.40 4.13
N LYS A 107 -2.51 30.78 3.09
CA LYS A 107 -2.03 31.73 2.08
C LYS A 107 -1.62 33.05 2.69
N ASN A 108 -2.42 33.59 3.61
CA ASN A 108 -2.17 34.89 4.22
C ASN A 108 -1.10 34.84 5.32
N GLU A 109 -1.17 33.87 6.25
CA GLU A 109 -0.23 33.74 7.37
C GLU A 109 1.18 33.34 6.90
N LEU A 110 1.28 32.46 5.90
CA LEU A 110 2.55 31.97 5.35
C LEU A 110 2.98 32.70 4.08
N ASN A 111 2.19 33.68 3.62
CA ASN A 111 2.45 34.46 2.40
C ASN A 111 2.64 33.55 1.16
N MET A 112 1.77 32.57 0.94
CA MET A 112 1.87 31.64 -0.20
C MET A 112 1.36 32.29 -1.49
N ASP A 113 1.85 31.82 -2.65
CA ASP A 113 1.51 32.42 -3.94
C ASP A 113 0.14 31.93 -4.45
N TYR A 114 -0.18 30.65 -4.24
CA TYR A 114 -1.44 30.04 -4.65
C TYR A 114 -2.09 29.27 -3.51
N ALA A 115 -3.42 29.26 -3.50
CA ALA A 115 -4.21 28.40 -2.64
C ALA A 115 -5.40 27.87 -3.45
N PHE A 116 -5.53 26.55 -3.47
CA PHE A 116 -6.62 25.84 -4.11
C PHE A 116 -7.27 24.90 -3.11
N SER A 117 -8.58 25.01 -2.98
CA SER A 117 -9.38 24.24 -2.04
C SER A 117 -10.75 23.94 -2.58
N ASN A 118 -11.52 23.16 -1.83
CA ASN A 118 -12.96 23.12 -2.01
C ASN A 118 -13.61 24.36 -1.38
N VAL A 119 -14.84 24.65 -1.82
CA VAL A 119 -15.65 25.78 -1.39
C VAL A 119 -16.88 25.23 -0.68
N LEU A 120 -17.05 25.63 0.58
CA LEU A 120 -18.27 25.36 1.33
C LEU A 120 -19.29 26.43 1.02
N HIS A 121 -20.49 26.02 0.62
CA HIS A 121 -21.55 26.97 0.33
C HIS A 121 -22.18 27.48 1.64
N GLU A 122 -22.41 28.79 1.69
CA GLU A 122 -23.04 29.48 2.81
C GLU A 122 -24.30 30.24 2.38
N GLU A 123 -25.27 30.33 3.30
CA GLU A 123 -26.47 31.16 3.19
C GLU A 123 -26.74 31.77 4.57
N ASP A 124 -26.95 33.09 4.64
CA ASP A 124 -27.18 33.83 5.88
C ASP A 124 -26.13 33.58 6.98
N GLY A 125 -24.85 33.47 6.59
CA GLY A 125 -23.73 33.24 7.52
C GLY A 125 -23.65 31.82 8.10
N LYS A 126 -24.33 30.86 7.48
CA LYS A 126 -24.35 29.44 7.88
C LYS A 126 -24.08 28.52 6.69
N LEU A 127 -23.46 27.38 6.96
CA LEU A 127 -23.21 26.37 5.92
C LEU A 127 -24.51 25.73 5.42
N THR A 128 -24.66 25.61 4.10
CA THR A 128 -25.81 24.95 3.46
C THR A 128 -25.72 23.41 3.50
N GLY A 129 -24.52 22.88 3.72
CA GLY A 129 -24.19 21.47 3.61
C GLY A 129 -23.74 21.04 2.20
N GLU A 130 -23.56 21.99 1.29
CA GLU A 130 -23.09 21.73 -0.07
C GLU A 130 -21.62 22.12 -0.24
N VAL A 131 -20.91 21.42 -1.12
CA VAL A 131 -19.50 21.65 -1.44
C VAL A 131 -19.29 21.65 -2.96
N SER A 132 -18.47 22.58 -3.44
CA SER A 132 -18.00 22.64 -4.82
C SER A 132 -16.49 22.87 -4.85
N GLY A 133 -15.89 22.80 -6.03
CA GLY A 133 -14.46 23.06 -6.21
C GLY A 133 -13.77 22.01 -7.07
N PRO A 134 -12.52 22.28 -7.48
CA PRO A 134 -11.79 21.44 -8.40
C PRO A 134 -11.49 20.05 -7.82
N LEU A 135 -11.40 19.91 -6.50
CA LEU A 135 -11.08 18.66 -5.82
C LEU A 135 -12.30 17.86 -5.37
N VAL A 136 -13.53 18.31 -5.67
CA VAL A 136 -14.73 17.49 -5.45
C VAL A 136 -14.81 16.37 -6.48
N THR A 137 -14.56 16.70 -7.75
CA THR A 137 -14.65 15.76 -8.88
C THR A 137 -13.32 15.52 -9.58
N GLY A 138 -12.31 16.35 -9.32
CA GLY A 138 -10.96 16.23 -9.87
C GLY A 138 -9.94 15.79 -8.84
N SER A 139 -8.68 15.74 -9.25
CA SER A 139 -7.55 15.33 -8.40
C SER A 139 -6.61 16.51 -8.08
N LYS A 140 -5.77 16.34 -7.05
CA LYS A 140 -4.72 17.32 -6.76
C LYS A 140 -3.69 17.44 -7.89
N ALA A 141 -3.50 16.38 -8.70
CA ALA A 141 -2.68 16.42 -9.90
C ALA A 141 -3.24 17.37 -10.97
N ASP A 142 -4.56 17.37 -11.16
CA ASP A 142 -5.21 18.25 -12.14
C ASP A 142 -5.00 19.73 -11.77
N VAL A 143 -5.14 20.05 -10.48
CA VAL A 143 -4.86 21.41 -9.97
C VAL A 143 -3.38 21.75 -10.10
N LEU A 144 -2.47 20.83 -9.78
CA LEU A 144 -1.04 21.07 -9.97
C LEU A 144 -0.72 21.40 -11.44
N LYS A 145 -1.27 20.65 -12.40
CA LYS A 145 -1.12 20.93 -13.83
C LYS A 145 -1.60 22.32 -14.21
N GLU A 146 -2.75 22.74 -13.71
CA GLU A 146 -3.26 24.10 -13.97
C GLU A 146 -2.27 25.18 -13.49
N ILE A 147 -1.66 24.99 -12.31
CA ILE A 147 -0.66 25.94 -11.79
C ILE A 147 0.61 25.93 -12.66
N LEU A 148 1.09 24.75 -13.03
CA LEU A 148 2.27 24.58 -13.88
C LEU A 148 2.07 25.21 -15.26
N GLU A 149 0.89 25.05 -15.87
CA GLU A 149 0.53 25.69 -17.14
C GLU A 149 0.48 27.22 -17.01
N MET A 150 -0.12 27.75 -15.94
CA MET A 150 -0.17 29.20 -15.69
C MET A 150 1.22 29.80 -15.53
N GLU A 151 2.12 29.10 -14.84
CA GLU A 151 3.48 29.56 -14.55
C GLU A 151 4.50 29.20 -15.64
N LYS A 152 4.10 28.39 -16.62
CA LYS A 152 4.98 27.86 -17.67
C LYS A 152 6.18 27.11 -17.07
N ILE A 153 5.92 26.34 -16.02
CA ILE A 153 6.87 25.47 -15.31
C ILE A 153 6.56 24.03 -15.76
N SER A 154 7.59 23.22 -16.03
CA SER A 154 7.36 21.80 -16.35
C SER A 154 7.15 20.98 -15.07
N ALA A 155 6.55 19.79 -15.19
CA ALA A 155 6.36 18.88 -14.06
C ALA A 155 7.69 18.57 -13.33
N GLU A 156 8.78 18.37 -14.09
CA GLU A 156 10.13 18.08 -13.58
C GLU A 156 10.72 19.24 -12.74
N GLU A 157 10.19 20.44 -12.91
CA GLU A 157 10.59 21.64 -12.15
C GLU A 157 9.66 21.89 -10.95
N ALA A 158 8.79 20.95 -10.61
CA ALA A 158 7.86 21.03 -9.49
C ALA A 158 8.17 19.98 -8.42
N ALA A 159 7.99 20.35 -7.16
CA ALA A 159 7.96 19.41 -6.04
C ALA A 159 6.58 19.41 -5.38
N ALA A 160 6.20 18.27 -4.80
CA ALA A 160 4.95 18.11 -4.09
C ALA A 160 5.17 17.47 -2.72
N VAL A 161 4.50 17.97 -1.68
CA VAL A 161 4.61 17.47 -0.30
C VAL A 161 3.23 17.03 0.18
N GLY A 162 3.12 15.79 0.67
CA GLY A 162 1.86 15.22 1.15
C GLY A 162 2.08 14.10 2.17
N ASP A 163 1.03 13.76 2.92
CA ASP A 163 1.04 12.71 3.95
C ASP A 163 0.08 11.54 3.61
N GLY A 164 -0.95 11.82 2.81
CA GLY A 164 -2.12 10.98 2.64
C GLY A 164 -2.28 10.36 1.26
N ALA A 165 -3.16 9.36 1.16
CA ALA A 165 -3.45 8.68 -0.10
C ALA A 165 -4.08 9.60 -1.16
N ASN A 166 -4.76 10.67 -0.72
CA ASN A 166 -5.29 11.76 -1.55
C ASN A 166 -4.18 12.55 -2.27
N ASP A 167 -2.95 12.52 -1.78
CA ASP A 167 -1.82 13.26 -2.34
C ASP A 167 -1.06 12.48 -3.40
N ILE A 168 -1.25 11.17 -3.46
CA ILE A 168 -0.53 10.26 -4.37
C ILE A 168 -0.51 10.80 -5.80
N SER A 169 -1.66 11.23 -6.31
CA SER A 169 -1.77 11.80 -7.66
C SER A 169 -0.88 13.03 -7.86
N MET A 170 -0.81 13.94 -6.89
CA MET A 170 0.00 15.15 -6.94
C MET A 170 1.49 14.83 -6.80
N LEU A 171 1.85 13.90 -5.91
CA LEU A 171 3.23 13.47 -5.71
C LEU A 171 3.82 12.82 -6.96
N GLN A 172 3.04 12.00 -7.66
CA GLN A 172 3.46 11.35 -8.90
C GLN A 172 3.53 12.29 -10.10
N GLU A 173 2.75 13.37 -10.08
CA GLU A 173 2.76 14.37 -11.15
C GLU A 173 3.95 15.34 -11.03
N ALA A 174 4.41 15.63 -9.81
CA ALA A 174 5.57 16.46 -9.58
C ALA A 174 6.87 15.73 -9.93
N GLY A 175 7.88 16.47 -10.38
CA GLY A 175 9.23 15.95 -10.61
C GLY A 175 9.94 15.45 -9.36
N MET A 176 9.47 15.88 -8.19
CA MET A 176 9.92 15.36 -6.89
C MET A 176 8.73 15.29 -5.93
N GLY A 177 8.26 14.08 -5.65
CA GLY A 177 7.27 13.78 -4.63
C GLY A 177 7.92 13.55 -3.25
N ILE A 178 7.44 14.25 -2.24
CA ILE A 178 7.94 14.17 -0.86
C ILE A 178 6.81 13.69 0.06
N ALA A 179 7.02 12.53 0.67
CA ALA A 179 6.18 11.99 1.72
C ALA A 179 6.60 12.58 3.08
N PHE A 180 5.75 13.41 3.69
CA PHE A 180 5.99 14.02 5.01
C PHE A 180 5.16 13.35 6.09
N ASP A 181 5.83 12.72 7.07
CA ASP A 181 5.23 11.85 8.11
C ASP A 181 4.06 11.01 7.59
N ALA A 182 4.25 10.43 6.41
CA ALA A 182 3.16 9.95 5.60
C ALA A 182 2.74 8.51 5.93
N LYS A 183 1.56 8.12 5.46
CA LYS A 183 1.10 6.73 5.53
C LYS A 183 2.00 5.81 4.68
N PRO A 184 2.12 4.50 5.00
CA PRO A 184 3.00 3.57 4.28
C PRO A 184 2.82 3.57 2.76
N VAL A 185 1.56 3.60 2.29
CA VAL A 185 1.23 3.63 0.85
C VAL A 185 1.80 4.85 0.12
N VAL A 186 1.96 5.99 0.82
CA VAL A 186 2.51 7.22 0.27
C VAL A 186 4.05 7.16 0.29
N LYS A 187 4.63 6.60 1.36
CA LYS A 187 6.08 6.39 1.46
C LYS A 187 6.63 5.49 0.36
N GLU A 188 5.86 4.49 -0.08
CA GLU A 188 6.28 3.55 -1.12
C GLU A 188 6.39 4.17 -2.52
N ILE A 189 5.70 5.28 -2.77
CA ILE A 189 5.65 5.93 -4.09
C ILE A 189 6.45 7.23 -4.17
N ALA A 190 6.79 7.83 -3.03
CA ALA A 190 7.44 9.14 -2.99
C ALA A 190 8.94 9.01 -3.28
N ASP A 191 9.52 10.02 -3.93
CA ASP A 191 10.96 10.08 -4.21
C ASP A 191 11.77 10.32 -2.94
N VAL A 192 11.20 11.10 -2.01
CA VAL A 192 11.81 11.46 -0.73
C VAL A 192 10.83 11.20 0.40
N VAL A 193 11.33 10.63 1.50
CA VAL A 193 10.54 10.40 2.72
C VAL A 193 11.15 11.19 3.87
N VAL A 194 10.33 12.03 4.50
CA VAL A 194 10.66 12.79 5.71
C VAL A 194 9.83 12.23 6.86
N GLU A 195 10.47 11.51 7.78
CA GLU A 195 9.75 10.83 8.88
C GLU A 195 9.56 11.71 10.12
N LYS A 196 10.39 12.74 10.29
CA LYS A 196 10.27 13.64 11.45
C LYS A 196 9.18 14.67 11.16
N ARG A 197 8.21 14.81 12.08
CA ARG A 197 7.13 15.82 12.06
C ARG A 197 7.66 17.24 12.32
N ASP A 198 8.57 17.72 11.49
CA ASP A 198 9.15 19.06 11.52
C ASP A 198 9.45 19.48 10.09
N LEU A 199 8.73 20.49 9.58
CA LEU A 199 8.88 20.93 8.19
C LEU A 199 10.27 21.50 7.89
N LYS A 200 11.07 21.86 8.90
CA LYS A 200 12.46 22.31 8.70
C LYS A 200 13.31 21.26 8.00
N GLU A 201 12.96 19.99 8.10
CA GLU A 201 13.65 18.91 7.39
C GLU A 201 13.60 19.11 5.86
N LEU A 202 12.54 19.71 5.31
CA LEU A 202 12.45 20.02 3.88
C LEU A 202 13.57 20.97 3.42
N LEU A 203 14.03 21.88 4.29
CA LEU A 203 15.13 22.78 3.94
C LEU A 203 16.43 22.03 3.66
N THR A 204 16.63 20.86 4.28
CA THR A 204 17.79 20.01 4.01
C THR A 204 17.63 19.25 2.69
N VAL A 205 16.41 18.78 2.39
CA VAL A 205 16.06 18.13 1.12
C VAL A 205 16.31 19.09 -0.06
N PHE A 206 15.73 20.29 -0.01
CA PHE A 206 15.88 21.27 -1.09
C PHE A 206 17.31 21.80 -1.20
N LYS A 207 18.05 21.91 -0.09
CA LYS A 207 19.48 22.26 -0.15
C LYS A 207 20.31 21.19 -0.87
N ALA A 208 20.11 19.92 -0.54
CA ALA A 208 20.82 18.83 -1.20
C ALA A 208 20.50 18.75 -2.70
N GLU A 209 19.28 19.14 -3.09
CA GLU A 209 18.88 19.22 -4.49
C GLU A 209 19.53 20.40 -5.22
N GLU A 210 19.63 21.57 -4.57
CA GLU A 210 20.38 22.73 -5.07
C GLU A 210 21.87 22.38 -5.29
N ASP A 211 22.52 21.72 -4.31
CA ASP A 211 23.94 21.36 -4.35
C ASP A 211 24.26 20.39 -5.52
N LYS A 212 23.37 19.44 -5.84
CA LYS A 212 23.54 18.52 -6.99
C LYS A 212 23.51 19.24 -8.35
N VAL A 213 22.70 20.30 -8.45
CA VAL A 213 22.59 21.09 -9.67
C VAL A 213 23.85 21.95 -9.86
N GLU A 214 24.46 22.43 -8.77
CA GLU A 214 25.71 23.19 -8.85
C GLU A 214 26.92 22.32 -9.27
N GLU A 215 27.06 21.09 -8.73
CA GLU A 215 28.15 20.18 -9.12
C GLU A 215 28.07 19.71 -10.60
N THR A 216 26.86 19.60 -11.15
CA THR A 216 26.65 19.20 -12.56
C THR A 216 26.93 20.32 -13.55
N VAL A 217 26.86 21.59 -13.12
CA VAL A 217 27.20 22.76 -13.95
C VAL A 217 28.71 23.03 -13.95
N GLU A 218 29.43 22.72 -12.86
CA GLU A 218 30.89 22.90 -12.80
C GLU A 218 31.72 21.85 -13.58
N THR A 219 31.11 20.78 -14.10
CA THR A 219 31.81 19.65 -14.74
C THR A 219 31.72 19.59 -16.27
N SER A 220 31.22 20.62 -16.95
CA SER A 220 31.20 20.68 -18.43
C SER A 220 32.23 21.68 -18.98
N PRO A 221 33.22 21.28 -19.81
CA PRO A 221 34.15 22.22 -20.42
C PRO A 221 33.51 22.97 -21.59
N GLU A 222 33.82 24.26 -21.68
CA GLU A 222 33.51 25.15 -22.81
C GLU A 222 33.94 24.55 -24.15
N GLU A 223 33.05 24.49 -25.15
CA GLU A 223 33.44 24.61 -26.55
C GLU A 223 32.45 25.44 -27.37
N THR A 224 33.05 26.16 -28.30
CA THR A 224 32.61 27.30 -29.10
C THR A 224 31.85 26.94 -30.38
N THR A 225 30.95 27.84 -30.80
CA THR A 225 30.54 28.21 -32.18
C THR A 225 30.88 27.28 -33.37
N GLU A 226 29.86 26.78 -34.08
CA GLU A 226 29.49 27.16 -35.47
C GLU A 226 28.40 26.24 -36.06
N SER A 227 27.64 26.83 -36.99
CA SER A 227 26.50 26.34 -37.79
C SER A 227 26.78 25.16 -38.74
N THR A 228 25.80 24.28 -39.00
CA THR A 228 25.23 23.96 -40.35
C THR A 228 24.18 22.84 -40.35
N GLU A 229 23.34 22.88 -41.39
CA GLU A 229 22.11 22.14 -41.67
C GLU A 229 22.25 20.64 -42.05
N LEU A 230 21.13 19.92 -41.84
CA LEU A 230 20.50 18.87 -42.68
C LEU A 230 21.37 17.72 -43.26
N ALA A 231 21.04 16.47 -42.87
CA ALA A 231 20.46 15.47 -43.79
C ALA A 231 20.25 14.10 -43.10
N GLU A 232 19.32 13.36 -43.69
CA GLU A 232 18.65 12.14 -43.27
C GLU A 232 19.45 10.82 -43.40
N THR A 233 18.90 9.81 -42.72
CA THR A 233 18.73 8.38 -43.11
C THR A 233 19.81 7.32 -42.88
N GLU A 234 19.31 6.28 -42.19
CA GLU A 234 19.65 4.83 -42.19
C GLU A 234 21.00 4.42 -41.58
N SER A 235 21.13 3.41 -40.72
CA SER A 235 20.36 2.15 -40.64
C SER A 235 20.55 1.47 -39.27
N THR A 236 19.45 0.91 -38.77
CA THR A 236 19.31 -0.41 -38.11
C THR A 236 20.59 -1.21 -37.78
N GLU A 237 20.79 -1.51 -36.49
CA GLU A 237 20.83 -2.88 -35.93
C GLU A 237 21.08 -2.83 -34.41
N LEU A 238 20.57 -3.85 -33.70
CA LEU A 238 20.64 -4.11 -32.25
C LEU A 238 19.58 -3.45 -31.35
N ALA A 239 18.32 -3.68 -31.71
CA ALA A 239 17.22 -3.78 -30.75
C ALA A 239 16.66 -5.20 -30.78
N GLU A 240 17.42 -6.15 -30.23
CA GLU A 240 16.94 -7.46 -29.76
C GLU A 240 17.95 -7.94 -28.72
N THR A 241 17.45 -8.42 -27.58
CA THR A 241 18.16 -8.76 -26.32
C THR A 241 18.37 -7.63 -25.30
N LYS A 242 17.26 -7.21 -24.66
CA LYS A 242 17.17 -7.07 -23.19
C LYS A 242 15.72 -6.81 -22.77
N SER A 243 14.87 -7.78 -23.08
CA SER A 243 13.50 -7.88 -22.59
C SER A 243 13.25 -9.30 -22.12
N THR A 244 14.11 -9.77 -21.22
CA THR A 244 13.94 -10.93 -20.32
C THR A 244 15.07 -10.89 -19.29
N GLU A 245 15.10 -9.89 -18.42
CA GLU A 245 15.85 -9.88 -17.16
C GLU A 245 15.59 -8.53 -16.48
N LEU A 246 14.39 -8.36 -15.92
CA LEU A 246 14.03 -7.37 -14.88
C LEU A 246 12.50 -7.46 -14.63
N ALA A 247 12.02 -8.67 -14.39
CA ALA A 247 10.71 -8.96 -13.78
C ALA A 247 10.84 -10.00 -12.66
N GLU A 248 12.06 -10.21 -12.17
CA GLU A 248 12.39 -10.98 -10.97
C GLU A 248 13.43 -10.20 -10.17
N THR A 249 13.05 -9.05 -9.62
CA THR A 249 13.77 -8.41 -8.50
C THR A 249 12.79 -7.43 -7.87
N LYS A 250 12.66 -7.51 -6.53
CA LYS A 250 11.73 -6.78 -5.66
C LYS A 250 10.34 -7.40 -5.46
N SER A 251 10.31 -8.71 -5.21
CA SER A 251 9.27 -9.36 -4.38
C SER A 251 9.84 -10.47 -3.47
N THR A 252 11.15 -10.43 -3.24
CA THR A 252 11.89 -11.33 -2.35
C THR A 252 13.03 -10.54 -1.70
N GLU A 253 12.70 -9.49 -0.95
CA GLU A 253 13.72 -8.78 -0.15
C GLU A 253 13.25 -8.37 1.26
N LEU A 254 12.05 -8.79 1.67
CA LEU A 254 11.56 -8.68 3.05
C LEU A 254 10.93 -10.00 3.53
N ALA A 255 11.65 -11.11 3.32
CA ALA A 255 11.40 -12.38 4.01
C ALA A 255 12.61 -13.33 4.07
N GLU A 256 13.75 -12.98 3.44
CA GLU A 256 14.95 -13.83 3.39
C GLU A 256 16.14 -13.33 4.22
N THR A 257 15.95 -12.39 5.14
CA THR A 257 16.99 -12.03 6.13
C THR A 257 16.90 -12.78 7.46
N LYS A 258 16.08 -13.85 7.56
CA LYS A 258 16.06 -14.74 8.75
C LYS A 258 16.04 -16.24 8.46
N SER A 259 16.20 -16.68 7.20
CA SER A 259 16.01 -18.10 6.84
C SER A 259 17.17 -18.76 6.09
N THR A 260 18.26 -18.04 5.80
CA THR A 260 19.42 -18.56 5.04
C THR A 260 20.74 -18.27 5.77
N GLU A 261 20.86 -18.73 7.01
CA GLU A 261 22.16 -18.88 7.69
C GLU A 261 22.30 -20.24 8.40
N LEU A 262 21.66 -21.28 7.85
CA LEU A 262 21.65 -22.64 8.42
C LEU A 262 21.91 -23.73 7.37
N ALA A 263 22.82 -23.50 6.42
CA ALA A 263 23.33 -24.59 5.57
C ALA A 263 24.65 -24.20 4.86
N LYS A 264 25.75 -24.08 5.61
CA LYS A 264 27.13 -24.45 5.22
C LYS A 264 28.12 -23.91 6.26
N THR A 265 28.38 -24.73 7.27
CA THR A 265 29.65 -24.72 8.03
C THR A 265 29.89 -26.13 8.54
N GLU A 266 30.31 -27.01 7.62
CA GLU A 266 31.29 -28.04 7.97
C GLU A 266 32.61 -27.30 8.22
N LYS A 267 32.89 -27.00 9.50
CA LYS A 267 34.25 -26.79 9.97
C LYS A 267 34.30 -27.21 11.43
N GLU A 268 35.24 -28.11 11.68
CA GLU A 268 35.72 -28.50 12.99
C GLU A 268 35.94 -27.25 13.85
N THR A 269 35.17 -27.12 14.93
CA THR A 269 35.53 -26.24 16.05
C THR A 269 35.36 -27.02 17.33
N GLU A 270 36.50 -27.20 17.98
CA GLU A 270 36.72 -27.79 19.29
C GLU A 270 35.77 -27.22 20.33
N GLU A 271 35.17 -28.09 21.14
CA GLU A 271 34.47 -27.72 22.37
C GLU A 271 35.44 -26.98 23.31
N PRO A 272 35.08 -25.80 23.88
CA PRO A 272 35.80 -25.28 25.02
C PRO A 272 35.54 -26.24 26.19
N LYS A 273 36.63 -26.75 26.78
CA LYS A 273 36.61 -27.53 28.03
C LYS A 273 36.10 -26.64 29.18
N SER A 274 34.79 -26.54 29.35
CA SER A 274 34.20 -26.17 30.63
C SER A 274 33.95 -27.43 31.43
N HIS A 275 34.68 -27.58 32.54
CA HIS A 275 34.48 -28.61 33.55
C HIS A 275 33.11 -28.44 34.23
N GLU A 276 32.02 -28.86 33.61
CA GLU A 276 30.78 -29.15 34.32
C GLU A 276 30.75 -30.63 34.72
N LYS A 277 30.71 -30.88 36.02
CA LYS A 277 30.53 -32.21 36.59
C LYS A 277 29.20 -32.78 36.08
N SER A 278 29.26 -33.89 35.36
CA SER A 278 28.08 -34.62 34.89
C SER A 278 27.15 -34.97 36.07
N PRO A 279 25.83 -34.66 36.00
CA PRO A 279 24.87 -34.89 37.08
C PRO A 279 24.58 -36.38 37.35
N TYR A 280 25.20 -37.27 36.58
CA TYR A 280 25.10 -38.72 36.70
C TYR A 280 26.33 -39.34 37.40
N ALA A 281 27.27 -38.52 37.87
CA ALA A 281 28.43 -38.99 38.61
C ALA A 281 28.01 -39.56 39.99
N GLY A 282 27.91 -40.89 40.08
CA GLY A 282 27.67 -41.61 41.34
C GLY A 282 26.37 -42.42 41.42
N LYS A 283 25.51 -42.40 40.38
CA LYS A 283 24.27 -43.20 40.34
C LYS A 283 24.53 -44.68 40.03
N ASN A 284 23.70 -45.56 40.59
CA ASN A 284 23.84 -47.01 40.44
C ASN A 284 23.37 -47.47 39.04
N PHE A 285 23.96 -48.53 38.47
CA PHE A 285 23.66 -48.98 37.09
C PHE A 285 22.16 -49.18 36.82
N LYS A 286 21.43 -49.66 37.83
CA LYS A 286 19.98 -49.91 37.78
C LYS A 286 19.13 -48.62 37.78
N GLU A 287 19.64 -47.54 38.38
CA GLU A 287 18.99 -46.22 38.37
C GLU A 287 19.18 -45.52 37.02
N LEU A 288 20.39 -45.59 36.45
CA LEU A 288 20.66 -45.07 35.11
C LEU A 288 19.83 -45.76 34.02
N LEU A 289 19.51 -47.05 34.20
CA LEU A 289 18.65 -47.80 33.29
C LEU A 289 17.17 -47.38 33.39
N LYS A 290 16.71 -46.96 34.58
CA LYS A 290 15.37 -46.40 34.78
C LYS A 290 15.27 -45.01 34.18
N ASP A 291 16.23 -44.13 34.50
CA ASP A 291 16.31 -42.77 33.95
C ASP A 291 16.31 -42.81 32.41
N LYS A 292 17.06 -43.75 31.81
CA LYS A 292 17.05 -43.97 30.35
C LYS A 292 15.67 -44.36 29.81
N LYS A 293 14.97 -45.31 30.45
CA LYS A 293 13.64 -45.74 30.00
C LYS A 293 12.60 -44.63 30.11
N GLU A 294 12.68 -43.80 31.15
CA GLU A 294 11.80 -42.64 31.32
C GLU A 294 12.07 -41.56 30.25
N LEU A 295 13.34 -41.28 29.96
CA LEU A 295 13.73 -40.36 28.89
C LEU A 295 13.33 -40.88 27.51
N GLU A 296 13.47 -42.18 27.23
CA GLU A 296 13.00 -42.81 25.99
C GLU A 296 11.48 -42.76 25.84
N LYS A 297 10.72 -42.87 26.94
CA LYS A 297 9.27 -42.71 26.92
C LYS A 297 8.87 -41.26 26.60
N LYS A 298 9.46 -40.29 27.30
CA LYS A 298 9.24 -38.85 27.04
C LYS A 298 9.63 -38.48 25.61
N LEU A 299 10.71 -39.06 25.10
CA LEU A 299 11.16 -38.85 23.72
C LEU A 299 10.12 -39.29 22.69
N LYS A 300 9.50 -40.46 22.89
CA LYS A 300 8.43 -40.95 22.00
C LYS A 300 7.21 -40.05 22.03
N GLU A 301 6.79 -39.59 23.21
CA GLU A 301 5.67 -38.66 23.38
C GLU A 301 5.94 -37.34 22.65
N PHE A 302 7.08 -36.69 22.90
CA PHE A 302 7.42 -35.42 22.24
C PHE A 302 7.68 -35.57 20.73
N THR A 303 8.17 -36.71 20.27
CA THR A 303 8.34 -36.98 18.83
C THR A 303 6.98 -37.09 18.15
N LYS A 304 6.01 -37.79 18.78
CA LYS A 304 4.65 -37.92 18.26
C LYS A 304 3.95 -36.55 18.20
N GLU A 305 4.02 -35.76 19.27
CA GLU A 305 3.44 -34.41 19.32
C GLU A 305 4.07 -33.49 18.26
N ARG A 306 5.39 -33.55 18.06
CA ARG A 306 6.09 -32.79 17.02
C ARG A 306 5.60 -33.19 15.62
N ASP A 307 5.46 -34.48 15.37
CA ASP A 307 5.07 -34.98 14.05
C ASP A 307 3.61 -34.62 13.72
N GLU A 308 2.71 -34.69 14.70
CA GLU A 308 1.32 -34.21 14.58
C GLU A 308 1.24 -32.69 14.30
N LEU A 309 2.07 -31.88 14.98
CA LEU A 309 2.11 -30.43 14.73
C LEU A 309 2.70 -30.10 13.36
N ASN A 310 3.69 -30.85 12.90
CA ASN A 310 4.25 -30.69 11.56
C ASN A 310 3.26 -31.09 10.46
N GLU A 311 2.42 -32.10 10.69
CA GLU A 311 1.38 -32.50 9.76
C GLU A 311 0.33 -31.39 9.62
N LYS A 312 -0.18 -30.86 10.74
CA LYS A 312 -1.10 -29.69 10.73
C LYS A 312 -0.49 -28.48 10.04
N ALA A 313 0.78 -28.18 10.30
CA ALA A 313 1.47 -27.08 9.61
C ALA A 313 1.53 -27.30 8.09
N ARG A 314 1.64 -28.54 7.61
CA ARG A 314 1.57 -28.82 6.16
C ARG A 314 0.17 -28.58 5.60
N GLU A 315 -0.88 -28.96 6.33
CA GLU A 315 -2.27 -28.72 5.94
C GLU A 315 -2.57 -27.22 5.80
N HIS A 316 -2.22 -26.41 6.80
CA HIS A 316 -2.40 -24.96 6.74
C HIS A 316 -1.56 -24.31 5.63
N LYS A 317 -0.34 -24.83 5.37
CA LYS A 317 0.47 -24.38 4.24
C LYS A 317 -0.23 -24.66 2.89
N HIS A 318 -0.73 -25.87 2.68
CA HIS A 318 -1.45 -26.23 1.46
C HIS A 318 -2.70 -25.36 1.27
N LEU A 319 -3.49 -25.19 2.33
CA LEU A 319 -4.67 -24.33 2.30
C LEU A 319 -4.32 -22.88 1.92
N ARG A 320 -3.28 -22.31 2.53
CA ARG A 320 -2.78 -20.97 2.20
C ARG A 320 -2.35 -20.88 0.74
N ASP A 321 -1.61 -21.86 0.25
CA ASP A 321 -1.11 -21.87 -1.13
C ASP A 321 -2.28 -21.98 -2.14
N ASP A 322 -3.30 -22.78 -1.85
CA ASP A 322 -4.51 -22.90 -2.67
C ASP A 322 -5.37 -21.62 -2.69
N LEU A 323 -5.50 -20.96 -1.54
CA LEU A 323 -6.19 -19.66 -1.43
C LEU A 323 -5.42 -18.58 -2.20
N ASN A 324 -4.09 -18.55 -2.11
CA ASN A 324 -3.25 -17.63 -2.87
C ASN A 324 -3.35 -17.85 -4.38
N ASN A 325 -3.43 -19.11 -4.83
CA ASN A 325 -3.69 -19.42 -6.24
C ASN A 325 -5.07 -18.91 -6.68
N SER A 326 -6.08 -19.12 -5.83
CA SER A 326 -7.44 -18.59 -6.09
C SER A 326 -7.45 -17.06 -6.16
N ILE A 327 -6.67 -16.35 -5.34
CA ILE A 327 -6.52 -14.89 -5.41
C ILE A 327 -5.97 -14.48 -6.78
N LYS A 328 -4.90 -15.13 -7.25
CA LYS A 328 -4.30 -14.83 -8.56
C LYS A 328 -5.29 -15.04 -9.70
N GLU A 329 -6.03 -16.14 -9.70
CA GLU A 329 -7.04 -16.41 -10.73
C GLU A 329 -8.17 -15.38 -10.75
N ASN A 330 -8.62 -14.91 -9.58
CA ASN A 330 -9.65 -13.86 -9.51
C ASN A 330 -9.07 -12.49 -9.91
N LEU A 331 -7.81 -12.22 -9.57
CA LEU A 331 -7.11 -11.00 -9.98
C LEU A 331 -6.97 -10.92 -11.50
N ASP A 332 -6.58 -12.02 -12.15
CA ASP A 332 -6.49 -12.08 -13.62
C ASP A 332 -7.84 -11.82 -14.29
N LYS A 333 -8.94 -12.29 -13.70
CA LYS A 333 -10.30 -12.00 -14.19
C LYS A 333 -10.66 -10.54 -13.99
N ALA A 334 -10.40 -9.98 -12.81
CA ALA A 334 -10.64 -8.57 -12.52
C ALA A 334 -9.87 -7.64 -13.47
N LEU A 335 -8.61 -7.97 -13.77
CA LEU A 335 -7.79 -7.23 -14.74
C LEU A 335 -8.38 -7.28 -16.16
N LYS A 336 -8.91 -8.44 -16.60
CA LYS A 336 -9.60 -8.53 -17.89
C LYS A 336 -10.82 -7.61 -17.97
N TYR A 337 -11.66 -7.60 -16.93
CA TYR A 337 -12.82 -6.70 -16.89
C TYR A 337 -12.41 -5.22 -16.85
N ARG A 338 -11.31 -4.89 -16.18
CA ARG A 338 -10.74 -3.53 -16.20
C ARG A 338 -10.33 -3.12 -17.62
N ASP A 339 -9.60 -3.99 -18.32
CA ASP A 339 -9.11 -3.70 -19.67
C ASP A 339 -10.29 -3.62 -20.68
N GLU A 340 -11.29 -4.50 -20.55
CA GLU A 340 -12.55 -4.44 -21.31
C GLU A 340 -13.31 -3.12 -21.07
N ARG A 341 -13.46 -2.72 -19.80
CA ARG A 341 -14.08 -1.44 -19.41
C ARG A 341 -13.33 -0.26 -20.02
N ASP A 342 -11.99 -0.27 -20.00
CA ASP A 342 -11.18 0.82 -20.56
C ASP A 342 -11.34 0.93 -22.07
N GLN A 343 -11.49 -0.21 -22.76
CA GLN A 343 -11.79 -0.24 -24.19
C GLN A 343 -13.20 0.30 -24.48
N ILE A 344 -14.21 -0.09 -23.70
CA ILE A 344 -15.58 0.44 -23.83
C ILE A 344 -15.58 1.95 -23.57
N ASN A 345 -14.87 2.43 -22.55
CA ASN A 345 -14.77 3.86 -22.24
C ASN A 345 -14.12 4.68 -23.37
N LYS A 346 -13.13 4.11 -24.07
CA LYS A 346 -12.58 4.73 -25.29
C LYS A 346 -13.64 4.85 -26.39
N GLU A 347 -14.45 3.82 -26.60
CA GLU A 347 -15.55 3.86 -27.58
C GLU A 347 -16.63 4.87 -27.18
N VAL A 348 -17.03 4.90 -25.91
CA VAL A 348 -17.95 5.90 -25.35
C VAL A 348 -17.44 7.31 -25.64
N LYS A 349 -16.15 7.58 -25.40
CA LYS A 349 -15.54 8.89 -25.66
C LYS A 349 -15.58 9.26 -27.15
N LYS A 350 -15.34 8.30 -28.05
CA LYS A 350 -15.44 8.49 -29.50
C LYS A 350 -16.86 8.87 -29.93
N TYR A 351 -17.88 8.14 -29.46
CA TYR A 351 -19.27 8.42 -29.80
C TYR A 351 -19.81 9.69 -29.14
N LYS A 352 -19.36 10.02 -27.91
CA LYS A 352 -19.65 11.33 -27.29
C LYS A 352 -19.11 12.47 -28.14
N LYS A 353 -17.86 12.37 -28.63
CA LYS A 353 -17.27 13.38 -29.51
C LYS A 353 -18.05 13.55 -30.82
N LEU A 354 -18.40 12.44 -31.48
CA LEU A 354 -19.21 12.46 -32.70
C LEU A 354 -20.60 13.08 -32.46
N ARG A 355 -21.25 12.72 -31.35
CA ARG A 355 -22.54 13.29 -30.95
C ARG A 355 -22.43 14.80 -30.70
N ASP A 356 -21.38 15.23 -29.99
CA ASP A 356 -21.19 16.63 -29.64
C ASP A 356 -20.83 17.47 -30.88
N GLU A 357 -20.05 16.94 -31.81
CA GLU A 357 -19.80 17.55 -33.13
C GLU A 357 -21.08 17.69 -33.96
N THR A 358 -21.92 16.65 -34.00
CA THR A 358 -23.22 16.67 -34.69
C THR A 358 -24.18 17.66 -34.03
N ASN A 359 -24.22 17.73 -32.69
CA ASN A 359 -25.03 18.70 -31.96
C ASN A 359 -24.52 20.14 -32.14
N GLN A 360 -23.21 20.35 -32.25
CA GLN A 360 -22.65 21.66 -32.58
C GLN A 360 -23.03 22.10 -33.99
N LYS A 361 -23.00 21.20 -34.97
CA LYS A 361 -23.49 21.47 -36.34
C LYS A 361 -24.98 21.79 -36.33
N LEU A 362 -25.78 21.03 -35.58
CA LEU A 362 -27.20 21.30 -35.38
C LEU A 362 -27.44 22.70 -34.80
N LYS A 363 -26.70 23.06 -33.74
CA LYS A 363 -26.81 24.36 -33.08
C LYS A 363 -26.41 25.53 -33.99
N LYS A 364 -25.38 25.33 -34.83
CA LYS A 364 -24.97 26.32 -35.84
C LYS A 364 -26.04 26.52 -36.92
N MET A 365 -26.68 25.44 -37.38
CA MET A 365 -27.83 25.54 -38.30
C MET A 365 -29.03 26.21 -37.64
N GLU A 366 -29.36 25.87 -36.40
CA GLU A 366 -30.47 26.49 -35.65
C GLU A 366 -30.23 27.97 -35.34
N TRP A 367 -28.96 28.39 -35.19
CA TRP A 367 -28.60 29.81 -35.09
C TRP A 367 -28.63 30.54 -36.43
N ALA A 368 -28.33 29.85 -37.54
CA ALA A 368 -28.36 30.42 -38.88
C ALA A 368 -29.78 30.58 -39.45
N SER A 369 -30.74 29.72 -39.06
CA SER A 369 -32.13 29.77 -39.57
C SER A 369 -33.02 30.83 -38.90
N GLY A 370 -32.48 31.70 -38.03
CA GLY A 370 -33.28 32.70 -37.31
C GLY A 370 -34.24 32.10 -36.28
N ARG A 371 -34.15 30.80 -35.98
CA ARG A 371 -35.07 30.08 -35.09
C ARG A 371 -35.14 30.63 -33.68
N ARG A 372 -34.03 31.19 -33.18
CA ARG A 372 -33.98 31.86 -31.88
C ARG A 372 -34.82 33.13 -31.86
N GLU A 373 -34.81 33.90 -32.95
CA GLU A 373 -35.60 35.13 -33.10
C GLU A 373 -37.09 34.78 -33.23
N ILE A 374 -37.41 33.70 -33.96
CA ILE A 374 -38.76 33.14 -34.04
C ILE A 374 -39.26 32.69 -32.66
N LEU A 375 -38.44 31.98 -31.88
CA LEU A 375 -38.81 31.49 -30.55
C LEU A 375 -38.92 32.62 -29.51
N GLN A 376 -38.06 33.65 -29.61
CA GLN A 376 -38.16 34.85 -28.77
C GLN A 376 -39.43 35.64 -29.09
N ALA A 377 -39.73 35.85 -30.37
CA ALA A 377 -40.96 36.49 -30.81
C ALA A 377 -42.21 35.71 -30.37
N GLN A 378 -42.20 34.37 -30.46
CA GLN A 378 -43.30 33.52 -29.95
C GLN A 378 -43.52 33.68 -28.45
N ASN A 379 -42.45 33.61 -27.64
CA ASN A 379 -42.54 33.78 -26.19
C ASN A 379 -42.99 35.21 -25.79
N GLU A 380 -42.59 36.22 -26.55
CA GLU A 380 -43.06 37.60 -26.33
C GLU A 380 -44.53 37.77 -26.69
N ILE A 381 -44.98 37.18 -27.80
CA ILE A 381 -46.40 37.14 -28.17
C ILE A 381 -47.23 36.46 -27.06
N GLU A 382 -46.79 35.30 -26.56
CA GLU A 382 -47.49 34.57 -25.50
C GLU A 382 -47.55 35.37 -24.18
N LYS A 383 -46.45 36.05 -23.81
CA LYS A 383 -46.44 36.94 -22.64
C LYS A 383 -47.39 38.12 -22.80
N LEU A 384 -47.45 38.72 -23.99
CA LEU A 384 -48.36 39.84 -24.29
C LEU A 384 -49.82 39.37 -24.24
N GLU A 385 -50.14 38.23 -24.83
CA GLU A 385 -51.48 37.62 -24.81
C GLU A 385 -51.94 37.27 -23.39
N LYS A 386 -51.08 36.58 -22.62
CA LYS A 386 -51.37 36.26 -21.21
C LYS A 386 -51.56 37.52 -20.36
N THR A 387 -50.83 38.59 -20.66
CA THR A 387 -50.99 39.88 -19.97
C THR A 387 -52.32 40.55 -20.32
N ILE A 388 -52.76 40.44 -21.58
CA ILE A 388 -54.08 40.93 -22.04
C ILE A 388 -55.21 40.11 -21.38
N GLU A 389 -55.05 38.80 -21.26
CA GLU A 389 -56.08 37.90 -20.68
C GLU A 389 -56.21 38.02 -19.15
N THR A 390 -55.11 38.25 -18.44
CA THR A 390 -55.09 38.16 -16.96
C THR A 390 -55.23 39.51 -16.24
N LYS A 391 -55.02 40.65 -16.92
CA LYS A 391 -55.07 41.98 -16.29
C LYS A 391 -56.21 42.83 -16.83
N VAL A 392 -57.00 43.41 -15.93
CA VAL A 392 -57.99 44.45 -16.26
C VAL A 392 -57.23 45.74 -16.60
N LEU A 393 -57.15 46.07 -17.89
CA LEU A 393 -56.39 47.19 -18.43
C LEU A 393 -57.33 48.29 -18.95
N ASP A 394 -56.82 49.51 -19.05
CA ASP A 394 -57.51 50.62 -19.72
C ASP A 394 -57.51 50.38 -21.24
N MET A 395 -58.61 50.72 -21.93
CA MET A 395 -58.89 50.40 -23.34
C MET A 395 -57.80 50.90 -24.30
N LYS A 396 -57.06 51.96 -23.93
CA LYS A 396 -55.90 52.44 -24.70
C LYS A 396 -54.69 51.52 -24.58
N LYS A 397 -54.39 51.02 -23.37
CA LYS A 397 -53.23 50.15 -23.10
C LYS A 397 -53.45 48.74 -23.66
N GLU A 398 -54.69 48.25 -23.62
CA GLU A 398 -55.07 46.98 -24.23
C GLU A 398 -54.87 47.03 -25.76
N ASN A 399 -55.34 48.09 -26.42
CA ASN A 399 -55.16 48.28 -27.87
C ASN A 399 -53.68 48.41 -28.29
N GLU A 400 -52.83 49.01 -27.45
CA GLU A 400 -51.37 49.08 -27.71
C GLU A 400 -50.70 47.70 -27.61
N LEU A 401 -51.08 46.89 -26.63
CA LEU A 401 -50.55 45.53 -26.46
C LEU A 401 -51.02 44.61 -27.59
N VAL A 402 -52.29 44.73 -28.00
CA VAL A 402 -52.83 43.99 -29.15
C VAL A 402 -52.11 44.38 -30.44
N LYS A 403 -51.85 45.68 -30.66
CA LYS A 403 -51.12 46.15 -31.85
C LYS A 403 -49.70 45.59 -31.90
N LYS A 404 -48.98 45.61 -30.77
CA LYS A 404 -47.64 45.00 -30.66
C LYS A 404 -47.66 43.49 -30.93
N ALA A 405 -48.64 42.76 -30.40
CA ALA A 405 -48.80 41.34 -30.67
C ALA A 405 -49.12 41.06 -32.16
N THR A 406 -49.93 41.90 -32.80
CA THR A 406 -50.24 41.76 -34.25
C THR A 406 -49.06 42.09 -35.15
N ASP A 407 -48.24 43.08 -34.78
CA ASP A 407 -47.04 43.45 -35.53
C ASP A 407 -45.97 42.33 -35.42
N LEU A 408 -45.75 41.79 -34.21
CA LEU A 408 -44.87 40.63 -33.99
C LEU A 408 -45.35 39.38 -34.74
N ARG A 409 -46.66 39.11 -34.77
CA ARG A 409 -47.25 38.00 -35.57
C ARG A 409 -47.03 38.20 -37.08
N LYS A 410 -46.98 39.44 -37.56
CA LYS A 410 -46.74 39.76 -38.97
C LYS A 410 -45.28 39.55 -39.34
N GLU A 411 -44.35 39.88 -38.45
CA GLU A 411 -42.92 39.58 -38.60
C GLU A 411 -42.68 38.06 -38.61
N LEU A 412 -43.36 37.32 -37.72
CA LEU A 412 -43.24 35.85 -37.64
C LEU A 412 -43.71 35.13 -38.90
N LYS A 413 -44.71 35.68 -39.59
CA LYS A 413 -45.28 35.13 -40.83
C LYS A 413 -44.41 35.40 -42.06
N GLY A 414 -43.44 36.32 -41.96
CA GLY A 414 -42.47 36.62 -43.02
C GLY A 414 -41.22 35.76 -42.97
N MET A 415 -40.96 35.05 -41.86
CA MET A 415 -39.82 34.17 -41.65
C MET A 415 -40.21 32.72 -41.98
N HIS A 416 -40.10 32.31 -43.24
CA HIS A 416 -40.17 30.90 -43.62
C HIS A 416 -38.76 30.32 -43.71
N GLU A 417 -38.49 29.23 -43.00
CA GLU A 417 -37.27 28.43 -43.14
C GLU A 417 -37.30 27.70 -44.51
N ASP A 418 -36.18 27.74 -45.24
CA ASP A 418 -36.01 27.03 -46.51
C ASP A 418 -36.17 25.51 -46.29
N GLU A 419 -36.97 24.85 -47.14
CA GLU A 419 -37.35 23.44 -47.02
C GLU A 419 -36.13 22.49 -47.01
N GLU A 420 -35.03 22.91 -47.65
CA GLU A 420 -33.74 22.22 -47.76
C GLU A 420 -32.95 22.20 -46.43
N THR A 421 -32.99 23.30 -45.67
CA THR A 421 -32.36 23.36 -44.32
C THR A 421 -33.09 22.49 -43.30
N ARG A 422 -34.39 22.26 -43.51
CA ARG A 422 -35.20 21.38 -42.67
C ARG A 422 -34.85 19.92 -42.87
N THR A 423 -34.60 19.48 -44.10
CA THR A 423 -34.19 18.10 -44.39
C THR A 423 -32.79 17.81 -43.84
N GLU A 424 -31.84 18.72 -44.01
CA GLU A 424 -30.48 18.56 -43.45
C GLU A 424 -30.47 18.55 -41.91
N ALA A 425 -31.28 19.41 -41.27
CA ALA A 425 -31.42 19.40 -39.82
C ALA A 425 -32.07 18.10 -39.30
N GLN A 426 -32.97 17.50 -40.09
CA GLN A 426 -33.62 16.25 -39.72
C GLN A 426 -32.66 15.05 -39.85
N GLU A 427 -31.81 15.02 -40.88
CA GLU A 427 -30.75 14.01 -41.02
C GLU A 427 -29.69 14.09 -39.91
N LEU A 428 -29.27 15.31 -39.53
CA LEU A 428 -28.35 15.54 -38.42
C LEU A 428 -28.97 15.14 -37.07
N ARG A 429 -30.29 15.31 -36.89
CA ARG A 429 -31.00 14.83 -35.69
C ARG A 429 -30.99 13.31 -35.62
N THR A 430 -31.31 12.61 -36.71
CA THR A 430 -31.26 11.15 -36.74
C THR A 430 -29.86 10.61 -36.47
N ALA A 431 -28.81 11.25 -37.03
CA ALA A 431 -27.43 10.87 -36.75
C ALA A 431 -27.03 11.12 -35.29
N SER A 432 -27.51 12.22 -34.67
CA SER A 432 -27.28 12.50 -33.26
C SER A 432 -27.97 11.49 -32.34
N GLU A 433 -29.22 11.12 -32.66
CA GLU A 433 -29.98 10.10 -31.93
C GLU A 433 -29.30 8.73 -32.00
N GLU A 434 -28.76 8.34 -33.16
CA GLU A 434 -27.99 7.09 -33.30
C GLU A 434 -26.70 7.10 -32.49
N HIS A 435 -25.96 8.22 -32.48
CA HIS A 435 -24.77 8.36 -31.64
C HIS A 435 -25.12 8.35 -30.15
N HIS A 436 -26.23 8.97 -29.77
CA HIS A 436 -26.72 8.96 -28.40
C HIS A 436 -27.11 7.55 -27.94
N ALA A 437 -27.85 6.80 -28.77
CA ALA A 437 -28.23 5.42 -28.49
C ALA A 437 -27.01 4.52 -28.27
N LYS A 438 -25.97 4.65 -29.12
CA LYS A 438 -24.70 3.91 -28.95
C LYS A 438 -23.95 4.31 -27.69
N VAL A 439 -23.97 5.59 -27.31
CA VAL A 439 -23.38 6.03 -26.03
C VAL A 439 -24.10 5.38 -24.86
N VAL A 440 -25.42 5.32 -24.86
CA VAL A 440 -26.20 4.68 -23.78
C VAL A 440 -25.88 3.20 -23.69
N GLU A 441 -25.93 2.46 -24.80
CA GLU A 441 -25.64 1.03 -24.83
C GLU A 441 -24.21 0.71 -24.32
N LEU A 442 -23.21 1.47 -24.76
CA LEU A 442 -21.84 1.29 -24.31
C LEU A 442 -21.65 1.72 -22.85
N SER A 443 -22.39 2.73 -22.37
CA SER A 443 -22.33 3.14 -20.97
C SER A 443 -22.92 2.06 -20.05
N ASP A 444 -24.02 1.42 -20.45
CA ASP A 444 -24.62 0.31 -19.70
C ASP A 444 -23.65 -0.89 -19.64
N LYS A 445 -23.00 -1.24 -20.76
CA LYS A 445 -21.95 -2.28 -20.80
C LYS A 445 -20.72 -1.92 -19.95
N ALA A 446 -20.31 -0.66 -19.93
CA ALA A 446 -19.21 -0.19 -19.08
C ALA A 446 -19.56 -0.34 -17.59
N GLN A 447 -20.83 -0.08 -17.24
CA GLN A 447 -21.31 -0.24 -15.88
C GLN A 447 -21.38 -1.72 -15.47
N GLU A 448 -21.89 -2.61 -16.34
CA GLU A 448 -21.92 -4.06 -16.08
C GLU A 448 -20.51 -4.64 -15.90
N THR A 449 -19.55 -4.27 -16.77
CA THR A 449 -18.15 -4.70 -16.64
C THR A 449 -17.49 -4.15 -15.38
N HIS A 450 -17.84 -2.94 -14.97
CA HIS A 450 -17.39 -2.35 -13.71
C HIS A 450 -17.95 -3.08 -12.48
N GLU A 451 -19.24 -3.41 -12.48
CA GLU A 451 -19.88 -4.17 -11.40
C GLU A 451 -19.27 -5.58 -11.26
N ASN A 452 -19.08 -6.28 -12.37
CA ASN A 452 -18.40 -7.58 -12.40
C ASN A 452 -16.97 -7.50 -11.85
N MET A 453 -16.22 -6.47 -12.24
CA MET A 453 -14.87 -6.21 -11.71
C MET A 453 -14.90 -6.02 -10.18
N ILE A 454 -15.84 -5.24 -9.65
CA ILE A 454 -16.00 -5.03 -8.21
C ILE A 454 -16.31 -6.35 -7.49
N GLU A 455 -17.17 -7.20 -8.06
CA GLU A 455 -17.49 -8.50 -7.48
C GLU A 455 -16.24 -9.40 -7.33
N TYR A 456 -15.37 -9.42 -8.35
CA TYR A 456 -14.10 -10.15 -8.25
C TYR A 456 -13.15 -9.58 -7.20
N PHE A 457 -13.08 -8.24 -7.04
CA PHE A 457 -12.28 -7.64 -5.99
C PHE A 457 -12.81 -7.96 -4.59
N ARG A 458 -14.12 -7.87 -4.37
CA ARG A 458 -14.74 -8.30 -3.10
C ARG A 458 -14.41 -9.77 -2.78
N ARG A 459 -14.49 -10.64 -3.79
CA ARG A 459 -14.13 -12.04 -3.64
C ARG A 459 -12.64 -12.24 -3.31
N ILE A 460 -11.75 -11.43 -3.87
CA ILE A 460 -10.31 -11.45 -3.54
C ILE A 460 -10.12 -11.08 -2.07
N ASP A 461 -10.78 -10.03 -1.58
CA ASP A 461 -10.64 -9.58 -0.20
C ASP A 461 -11.16 -10.63 0.79
N GLU A 462 -12.27 -11.31 0.49
CA GLU A 462 -12.75 -12.45 1.28
C GLU A 462 -11.76 -13.61 1.33
N ILE A 463 -11.08 -13.90 0.21
CA ILE A 463 -10.08 -14.98 0.14
C ILE A 463 -8.79 -14.56 0.84
N ARG A 464 -8.40 -13.28 0.77
CA ARG A 464 -7.24 -12.73 1.49
C ARG A 464 -7.36 -12.92 2.99
N VAL A 465 -8.50 -12.55 3.58
CA VAL A 465 -8.73 -12.76 5.04
C VAL A 465 -8.54 -14.23 5.41
N LYS A 466 -9.09 -15.16 4.63
CA LYS A 466 -8.92 -16.61 4.86
C LYS A 466 -7.47 -17.07 4.68
N ALA A 467 -6.75 -16.49 3.73
CA ALA A 467 -5.35 -16.81 3.46
C ALA A 467 -4.43 -16.32 4.60
N ASP A 468 -4.71 -15.13 5.13
CA ASP A 468 -4.00 -14.55 6.27
C ASP A 468 -4.26 -15.36 7.55
N ASP A 469 -5.51 -15.77 7.80
CA ASP A 469 -5.87 -16.66 8.91
C ASP A 469 -5.12 -17.99 8.80
N ALA A 470 -5.13 -18.64 7.64
CA ALA A 470 -4.40 -19.88 7.40
C ALA A 470 -2.87 -19.69 7.55
N HIS A 471 -2.34 -18.51 7.19
CA HIS A 471 -0.93 -18.19 7.37
C HIS A 471 -0.57 -18.02 8.86
N ASN A 472 -1.41 -17.34 9.64
CA ASN A 472 -1.23 -17.17 11.07
C ASN A 472 -1.26 -18.52 11.80
N GLU A 473 -2.22 -19.38 11.48
CA GLU A 473 -2.31 -20.74 12.01
C GLU A 473 -1.07 -21.59 11.64
N PHE A 474 -0.57 -21.46 10.41
CA PHE A 474 0.68 -22.09 10.00
C PHE A 474 1.88 -21.63 10.83
N MET A 475 2.01 -20.33 11.07
CA MET A 475 3.12 -19.77 11.84
C MET A 475 3.08 -20.23 13.30
N GLU A 476 1.90 -20.21 13.93
CA GLU A 476 1.72 -20.67 15.30
C GLU A 476 2.02 -22.18 15.44
N THR A 477 1.48 -23.01 14.55
CA THR A 477 1.72 -24.46 14.58
C THR A 477 3.19 -24.80 14.31
N ARG A 478 3.85 -24.08 13.40
CA ARG A 478 5.29 -24.23 13.12
C ARG A 478 6.17 -23.81 14.30
N GLN A 479 5.81 -22.75 15.02
CA GLN A 479 6.52 -22.33 16.23
C GLN A 479 6.41 -23.42 17.31
N LYS A 480 5.19 -23.89 17.60
CA LYS A 480 4.95 -25.00 18.55
C LYS A 480 5.73 -26.27 18.15
N ALA A 481 5.76 -26.61 16.86
CA ALA A 481 6.54 -27.74 16.37
C ALA A 481 8.05 -27.57 16.60
N SER A 482 8.56 -26.34 16.44
CA SER A 482 9.98 -26.01 16.65
C SER A 482 10.39 -26.10 18.12
N GLU A 483 9.56 -25.61 19.04
CA GLU A 483 9.77 -25.73 20.49
C GLU A 483 9.80 -27.21 20.94
N LYS A 484 8.88 -28.02 20.40
CA LYS A 484 8.87 -29.47 20.65
C LYS A 484 10.09 -30.15 20.04
N HIS A 485 10.53 -29.73 18.86
CA HIS A 485 11.75 -30.24 18.24
C HIS A 485 13.01 -29.91 19.06
N GLU A 486 13.09 -28.72 19.66
CA GLU A 486 14.17 -28.35 20.58
C GLU A 486 14.14 -29.19 21.86
N SER A 487 12.95 -29.42 22.43
CA SER A 487 12.75 -30.32 23.57
C SER A 487 13.20 -31.76 23.26
N VAL A 488 12.90 -32.26 22.05
CA VAL A 488 13.37 -33.56 21.56
C VAL A 488 14.90 -33.59 21.47
N LYS A 489 15.54 -32.52 20.96
CA LYS A 489 17.02 -32.40 20.91
C LYS A 489 17.63 -32.41 22.31
N ALA A 490 17.04 -31.70 23.26
CA ALA A 490 17.50 -31.68 24.66
C ALA A 490 17.47 -33.08 25.28
N ILE A 491 16.35 -33.80 25.12
CA ILE A 491 16.22 -35.19 25.62
C ILE A 491 17.21 -36.13 24.93
N PHE A 492 17.44 -35.98 23.62
CA PHE A 492 18.49 -36.75 22.93
C PHE A 492 19.89 -36.49 23.49
N SER A 493 20.21 -35.25 23.83
CA SER A 493 21.47 -34.89 24.48
C SER A 493 21.60 -35.53 25.86
N GLU A 494 20.52 -35.53 26.66
CA GLU A 494 20.47 -36.21 27.96
C GLU A 494 20.63 -37.73 27.82
N ILE A 495 19.96 -38.36 26.86
CA ILE A 495 20.11 -39.79 26.58
C ILE A 495 21.56 -40.11 26.18
N LYS A 496 22.23 -39.26 25.38
CA LYS A 496 23.67 -39.40 25.08
C LYS A 496 24.52 -39.32 26.35
N LYS A 497 24.24 -38.38 27.26
CA LYS A 497 24.96 -38.25 28.55
C LYS A 497 24.75 -39.48 29.43
N VAL A 498 23.52 -40.01 29.52
CA VAL A 498 23.19 -41.23 30.27
C VAL A 498 23.85 -42.47 29.66
N ASN A 499 23.85 -42.62 28.34
CA ASN A 499 24.56 -43.72 27.67
C ASN A 499 26.08 -43.66 27.93
N LYS A 500 26.69 -42.47 27.85
CA LYS A 500 28.11 -42.27 28.19
C LYS A 500 28.41 -42.59 29.66
N ALA A 501 27.47 -42.32 30.57
CA ALA A 501 27.59 -42.69 31.98
C ALA A 501 27.46 -44.22 32.17
N LEU A 502 26.50 -44.86 31.49
CA LEU A 502 26.30 -46.31 31.50
C LEU A 502 27.55 -47.06 31.02
N ASP A 503 28.17 -46.62 29.92
CA ASP A 503 29.39 -47.23 29.39
C ASP A 503 30.60 -47.03 30.33
N LYS A 504 30.67 -45.88 31.02
CA LYS A 504 31.68 -45.64 32.06
C LYS A 504 31.47 -46.53 33.30
N THR A 505 30.24 -46.75 33.74
CA THR A 505 29.95 -47.70 34.84
C THR A 505 30.27 -49.14 34.44
N LYS A 506 29.87 -49.57 33.23
CA LYS A 506 30.19 -50.92 32.72
C LYS A 506 31.68 -51.17 32.56
N SER A 507 32.44 -50.18 32.07
CA SER A 507 33.89 -50.30 31.94
C SER A 507 34.59 -50.31 33.29
N LYS A 508 34.10 -49.54 34.28
CA LYS A 508 34.58 -49.63 35.67
C LYS A 508 34.30 -51.01 36.28
N GLU A 509 33.09 -51.54 36.13
CA GLU A 509 32.73 -52.90 36.60
C GLU A 509 33.65 -53.96 35.97
N ARG A 510 33.83 -53.94 34.64
CA ARG A 510 34.77 -54.84 33.95
C ARG A 510 36.21 -54.70 34.41
N ASN A 511 36.69 -53.48 34.63
CA ASN A 511 38.04 -53.25 35.12
C ASN A 511 38.21 -53.72 36.57
N THR A 512 37.21 -53.54 37.44
CA THR A 512 37.24 -54.08 38.80
C THR A 512 37.20 -55.60 38.82
N GLU A 513 36.43 -56.24 37.93
CA GLU A 513 36.44 -57.70 37.76
C GLU A 513 37.78 -58.20 37.20
N HIS A 514 38.37 -57.48 36.26
CA HIS A 514 39.68 -57.80 35.70
C HIS A 514 40.81 -57.62 36.71
N GLU A 515 40.79 -56.56 37.53
CA GLU A 515 41.74 -56.38 38.62
C GLU A 515 41.56 -57.40 39.74
N ALA A 516 40.32 -57.75 40.09
CA ALA A 516 40.03 -58.79 41.07
C ALA A 516 40.52 -60.17 40.59
N SER A 517 40.28 -60.52 39.32
CA SER A 517 40.78 -61.76 38.72
C SER A 517 42.31 -61.75 38.57
N LYS A 518 42.92 -60.62 38.22
CA LYS A 518 44.39 -60.47 38.15
C LYS A 518 45.04 -60.58 39.52
N LYS A 519 44.48 -59.94 40.57
CA LYS A 519 44.96 -60.07 41.96
C LYS A 519 44.81 -61.50 42.46
N LYS A 520 43.69 -62.15 42.17
CA LYS A 520 43.47 -63.56 42.51
C LYS A 520 44.48 -64.47 41.79
N ASN A 521 44.71 -64.25 40.50
CA ASN A 521 45.70 -65.01 39.72
C ASN A 521 47.15 -64.75 40.16
N MET A 522 47.50 -63.53 40.59
CA MET A 522 48.84 -63.25 41.14
C MET A 522 49.04 -63.89 42.52
N ALA A 523 48.04 -63.82 43.40
CA ALA A 523 48.08 -64.52 44.68
C ALA A 523 48.17 -66.04 44.50
N GLU A 524 47.39 -66.62 43.58
CA GLU A 524 47.48 -68.04 43.21
C GLU A 524 48.87 -68.40 42.65
N LYS A 525 49.51 -67.49 41.89
CA LYS A 525 50.87 -67.67 41.33
C LYS A 525 51.97 -67.59 42.39
N GLU A 526 51.89 -66.65 43.34
CA GLU A 526 52.84 -66.57 44.47
C GLU A 526 52.77 -67.81 45.36
N ILE A 527 51.55 -68.29 45.64
CA ILE A 527 51.33 -69.55 46.36
C ILE A 527 51.93 -70.73 45.58
N ALA A 528 51.75 -70.77 44.26
CA ALA A 528 52.34 -71.80 43.41
C ALA A 528 53.89 -71.74 43.38
N GLN A 529 54.50 -70.55 43.41
CA GLN A 529 55.97 -70.38 43.47
C GLN A 529 56.55 -70.83 44.82
N ASP A 530 55.91 -70.49 45.93
CA ASP A 530 56.31 -70.97 47.27
C ASP A 530 56.15 -72.49 47.40
N LEU A 531 55.11 -73.07 46.80
CA LEU A 531 54.94 -74.52 46.67
C LEU A 531 56.05 -75.17 45.83
N PHE A 532 56.48 -74.53 44.74
CA PHE A 532 57.61 -75.02 43.92
C PHE A 532 58.94 -74.96 44.68
N GLU A 533 59.21 -73.92 45.47
CA GLU A 533 60.40 -73.87 46.32
C GLU A 533 60.39 -74.94 47.42
N LYS A 534 59.21 -75.22 48.01
CA LYS A 534 59.02 -76.31 48.97
C LYS A 534 59.24 -77.68 48.32
N PHE A 535 58.81 -77.86 47.06
CA PHE A 535 59.08 -79.05 46.26
C PHE A 535 60.59 -79.23 45.99
N LYS A 536 61.30 -78.15 45.61
CA LYS A 536 62.75 -78.16 45.37
C LYS A 536 63.57 -78.49 46.62
N LYS A 537 63.02 -78.23 47.81
CA LYS A 537 63.60 -78.59 49.13
C LYS A 537 63.25 -80.02 49.57
N GLY A 538 62.63 -80.84 48.72
CA GLY A 538 62.44 -82.29 48.93
C GLY A 538 61.20 -82.69 49.75
N LYS A 539 60.22 -81.80 49.94
CA LYS A 539 58.96 -82.13 50.63
C LYS A 539 57.91 -82.67 49.66
N LYS A 540 57.13 -83.66 50.07
CA LYS A 540 56.05 -84.26 49.26
C LYS A 540 54.90 -83.27 49.09
N LEU A 541 54.44 -83.06 47.86
CA LEU A 541 53.30 -82.20 47.51
C LEU A 541 51.99 -83.01 47.43
N SER A 542 50.87 -82.35 47.73
CA SER A 542 49.50 -82.89 47.58
C SER A 542 49.00 -82.79 46.12
N THR A 543 48.01 -83.60 45.75
CA THR A 543 47.40 -83.64 44.40
C THR A 543 46.80 -82.28 43.97
N ASP A 544 46.25 -81.52 44.92
CA ASP A 544 45.69 -80.19 44.65
C ASP A 544 46.79 -79.12 44.46
N GLU A 545 47.93 -79.29 45.14
CA GLU A 545 49.10 -78.40 45.01
C GLU A 545 49.82 -78.62 43.66
N LEU A 546 49.84 -79.86 43.16
CA LEU A 546 50.34 -80.19 41.82
C LEU A 546 49.46 -79.61 40.70
N ARG A 547 48.13 -79.63 40.87
CA ARG A 547 47.20 -78.98 39.92
C ARG A 547 47.41 -77.47 39.86
N LEU A 548 47.73 -76.82 40.99
CA LEU A 548 48.01 -75.39 41.04
C LEU A 548 49.29 -75.03 40.28
N LEU A 549 50.34 -75.85 40.39
CA LEU A 549 51.60 -75.70 39.64
C LEU A 549 51.40 -75.85 38.12
N GLN A 550 50.59 -76.82 37.70
CA GLN A 550 50.26 -77.05 36.29
C GLN A 550 49.44 -75.91 35.70
N LYS A 551 48.46 -75.38 36.46
CA LYS A 551 47.61 -74.25 36.05
C LYS A 551 48.41 -72.97 35.79
N HIS A 552 49.53 -72.76 36.48
CA HIS A 552 50.41 -71.59 36.32
C HIS A 552 51.70 -71.88 35.54
N ASN A 553 51.83 -73.08 34.94
CA ASN A 553 52.93 -73.50 34.07
C ASN A 553 54.32 -73.37 34.73
N ILE A 554 54.40 -73.68 36.04
CA ILE A 554 55.64 -73.63 36.82
C ILE A 554 56.39 -74.98 36.77
N VAL A 555 55.68 -76.07 36.44
CA VAL A 555 56.21 -77.43 36.23
C VAL A 555 55.55 -78.05 35.01
#